data_AF-A0A0E2Z350-F1
#
_entry.id   AF-A0A0E2Z350-F1
#
_cell.length_a   1.000
_cell.length_b   1.000
_cell.length_c   1.000
_cell.angle_alpha   90.00
_cell.angle_beta   90.00
_cell.angle_gamma   90.00
#
_symmetry.space_group_name_H-M   'P 1'
#
loop_
_entity.id
_entity.type
_entity.pdbx_description
1 polymer ?
#
loop_
_entity_poly.entity_id
_entity_poly.type
_entity_poly.pdbx_seq_one_letter_code
_entity_poly.pdbx_strand_id
1 'polypeptide(L)'
;LDKAAVCVVVRGLISDGAFIFENSQVIWSSLCDYEEAKIVIGKELDFADSLIANKSHSVAEDIGSSLSAFYSFDKAVTQLKNARNL
;
A
#
# COMPACT_ATOMS: atom_id res chain seq x y z
N LEU A 1 12.15 5.21 9.72
CA LEU A 1 12.34 3.75 9.73
C LEU A 1 12.79 3.36 8.33
N ASP A 2 13.73 2.44 8.19
CA ASP A 2 14.00 1.87 6.87
C ASP A 2 12.92 0.85 6.49
N LYS A 3 12.96 0.38 5.24
CA LYS A 3 11.96 -0.56 4.71
C LYS A 3 11.84 -1.83 5.53
N ALA A 4 12.97 -2.40 5.96
CA ALA A 4 12.97 -3.61 6.77
C ALA A 4 12.29 -3.38 8.12
N ALA A 5 12.56 -2.25 8.77
CA ALA A 5 11.96 -1.89 10.05
C ALA A 5 10.45 -1.65 9.92
N VAL A 6 9.98 -1.03 8.83
CA VAL A 6 8.53 -0.89 8.55
C VAL A 6 7.89 -2.27 8.40
N CYS A 7 8.47 -3.17 7.59
CA CYS A 7 7.94 -4.53 7.42
C CYS A 7 7.85 -5.29 8.74
N VAL A 8 8.88 -5.21 9.58
CA VAL A 8 8.90 -5.86 10.90
C VAL A 8 7.79 -5.32 11.80
N VAL A 9 7.62 -3.99 11.88
CA VAL A 9 6.58 -3.37 12.69
C VAL A 9 5.19 -3.79 12.21
N VAL A 10 4.92 -3.69 10.91
CA VAL A 10 3.59 -4.03 10.36
C VAL A 10 3.28 -5.51 10.55
N ARG A 11 4.22 -6.43 10.28
CA ARG A 11 4.03 -7.88 10.56
C ARG A 11 3.78 -8.14 12.04
N GLY A 12 4.48 -7.43 12.92
CA GLY A 12 4.29 -7.51 14.36
C GLY A 12 2.87 -7.13 14.78
N LEU A 13 2.37 -5.99 14.27
CA LEU A 13 1.01 -5.52 14.56
C LEU A 13 -0.06 -6.46 13.99
N ILE A 14 0.15 -7.06 12.81
CA ILE A 14 -0.78 -8.07 12.25
C ILE A 14 -0.81 -9.34 13.10
N SER A 15 0.31 -9.70 13.71
CA SER A 15 0.43 -10.92 14.53
C SER A 15 -0.02 -10.72 15.98
N ASP A 16 -0.20 -9.47 16.41
CA ASP A 16 -0.62 -9.13 17.76
C ASP A 16 -2.15 -9.08 17.87
N GLY A 17 -2.73 -10.06 18.57
CA GLY A 17 -4.17 -10.13 18.78
C GLY A 17 -4.78 -8.98 19.58
N ALA A 18 -3.97 -8.13 20.23
CA ALA A 18 -4.43 -6.90 20.86
C ALA A 18 -4.66 -5.76 19.86
N PHE A 19 -4.13 -5.85 18.64
CA PHE A 19 -4.34 -4.89 17.57
C PHE A 19 -5.38 -5.40 16.57
N ILE A 20 -6.38 -4.57 16.27
CA ILE A 20 -7.41 -4.87 15.27
C ILE A 20 -7.38 -3.77 14.22
N PHE A 21 -7.18 -4.16 12.96
CA PHE A 21 -7.29 -3.25 11.83
C PHE A 21 -8.72 -3.19 11.32
N GLU A 22 -9.12 -2.01 10.84
CA GLU A 22 -10.41 -1.81 10.17
C GLU A 22 -10.60 -2.80 9.01
N ASN A 23 -9.53 -3.03 8.24
CA ASN A 23 -9.50 -4.04 7.20
C ASN A 23 -8.11 -4.70 7.14
N SER A 24 -7.99 -5.89 7.73
CA SER A 24 -6.72 -6.62 7.79
C SER A 24 -6.20 -7.03 6.40
N GLN A 25 -7.10 -7.27 5.44
CA GLN A 25 -6.71 -7.63 4.08
C GLN A 25 -6.06 -6.44 3.36
N VAL A 26 -6.58 -5.23 3.55
CA VAL A 26 -5.96 -4.01 3.00
C VAL A 26 -4.55 -3.84 3.55
N ILE A 27 -4.34 -4.01 4.86
CA ILE A 27 -3.01 -3.89 5.47
C ILE A 27 -2.06 -4.96 4.93
N TRP A 28 -2.52 -6.20 4.81
CA TRP A 28 -1.72 -7.31 4.28
C TRP A 28 -1.31 -7.07 2.82
N SER A 29 -2.26 -6.75 1.94
CA SER A 29 -1.96 -6.44 0.54
C SER A 29 -0.99 -5.25 0.41
N SER A 30 -1.17 -4.22 1.24
CA SER A 30 -0.29 -3.05 1.24
C SER A 30 1.13 -3.40 1.64
N LEU A 31 1.31 -4.31 2.60
CA LEU A 31 2.60 -4.80 3.02
C LEU A 31 3.29 -5.61 1.92
N CYS A 32 2.55 -6.50 1.24
CA CYS A 32 3.07 -7.28 0.12
C CYS A 32 3.55 -6.36 -1.02
N ASP A 33 2.72 -5.42 -1.45
CA ASP A 33 3.06 -4.45 -2.51
C ASP A 33 4.30 -3.62 -2.13
N TYR A 34 4.37 -3.16 -0.88
CA TYR A 34 5.51 -2.39 -0.37
C TYR A 34 6.80 -3.21 -0.31
N GLU A 35 6.72 -4.46 0.15
CA GLU A 35 7.87 -5.35 0.27
C GLU A 35 8.44 -5.72 -1.11
N GLU A 36 7.57 -6.04 -2.07
CA GLU A 36 7.92 -6.42 -3.43
C GLU A 36 8.31 -5.23 -4.33
N ALA A 37 8.02 -3.99 -3.90
CA ALA A 37 8.33 -2.79 -4.66
C ALA A 37 9.82 -2.65 -4.94
N LYS A 38 10.12 -2.28 -6.19
CA LYS A 38 11.48 -2.00 -6.68
C LYS A 38 11.75 -0.51 -6.68
N ILE A 39 13.02 -0.15 -6.73
CA ILE A 39 13.44 1.24 -6.91
C ILE A 39 13.13 1.66 -8.36
N VAL A 40 12.40 2.75 -8.53
CA VAL A 40 12.08 3.38 -9.82
C VAL A 40 12.76 4.74 -9.90
N ILE A 41 13.74 4.88 -10.79
CA ILE A 41 14.48 6.15 -11.00
C ILE A 41 15.05 6.70 -9.68
N GLY A 42 15.63 5.82 -8.86
CA GLY A 42 16.20 6.19 -7.56
C GLY A 42 15.17 6.52 -6.47
N LYS A 43 13.87 6.35 -6.73
CA LYS A 43 12.79 6.47 -5.75
C LYS A 43 12.29 5.10 -5.33
N GLU A 44 12.08 4.94 -4.03
CA GLU A 44 11.49 3.75 -3.44
C GLU A 44 10.04 4.05 -3.11
N LEU A 45 9.17 3.05 -3.26
CA LEU A 45 7.76 3.18 -2.89
C LEU A 45 7.65 3.30 -1.38
N ASP A 46 6.84 4.21 -0.86
CA ASP A 46 6.54 4.27 0.57
C ASP A 46 5.38 3.34 0.94
N PHE A 47 5.38 2.81 2.16
CA PHE A 47 4.28 1.98 2.65
C PHE A 47 2.94 2.73 2.64
N ALA A 48 2.98 4.04 2.89
CA ALA A 48 1.80 4.90 2.84
C ALA A 48 1.17 4.96 1.44
N ASP A 49 1.97 4.99 0.37
CA ASP A 49 1.46 4.98 -1.00
C ASP A 49 0.71 3.68 -1.30
N SER A 50 1.34 2.56 -0.91
CA SER A 50 0.75 1.23 -1.02
C SER A 50 -0.57 1.11 -0.25
N LEU A 51 -0.60 1.65 0.97
CA LEU A 51 -1.78 1.67 1.82
C LEU A 51 -2.92 2.50 1.23
N ILE A 52 -2.61 3.70 0.74
CA ILE A 52 -3.60 4.58 0.10
C ILE A 52 -4.19 3.91 -1.14
N ALA A 53 -3.35 3.29 -1.98
CA ALA A 53 -3.80 2.59 -3.18
C ALA A 53 -4.74 1.43 -2.83
N ASN A 54 -4.32 0.52 -1.93
CA ASN A 54 -5.11 -0.64 -1.53
C ASN A 54 -6.42 -0.24 -0.84
N LYS A 55 -6.40 0.77 0.04
CA LYS A 55 -7.62 1.26 0.69
C LYS A 55 -8.57 1.90 -0.31
N SER A 56 -8.05 2.63 -1.30
CA SER A 56 -8.88 3.24 -2.35
C SER A 56 -9.58 2.19 -3.21
N HIS A 57 -8.89 1.10 -3.57
CA HIS A 57 -9.52 -0.05 -4.25
C HIS A 57 -10.59 -0.70 -3.39
N SER A 58 -10.31 -1.01 -2.13
CA SER A 58 -11.28 -1.60 -1.21
C SER A 58 -12.53 -0.73 -1.06
N VAL A 59 -12.36 0.59 -0.85
CA VAL A 59 -13.50 1.51 -0.70
C VAL A 59 -14.31 1.60 -2.00
N ALA A 60 -13.65 1.62 -3.17
CA ALA A 60 -14.35 1.62 -4.44
C ALA A 60 -15.18 0.34 -4.64
N GLU A 61 -14.61 -0.82 -4.29
CA GLU A 61 -15.32 -2.11 -4.34
C GLU A 61 -16.50 -2.16 -3.37
N ASP A 62 -16.33 -1.66 -2.14
CA ASP A 62 -17.37 -1.63 -1.09
C ASP A 62 -18.59 -0.80 -1.51
N ILE A 63 -18.41 0.26 -2.31
CA ILE A 63 -19.50 1.09 -2.85
C ILE A 63 -20.03 0.60 -4.21
N GLY A 64 -19.62 -0.60 -4.67
CA GLY A 64 -20.06 -1.17 -5.94
C GLY A 64 -19.47 -0.46 -7.17
N SER A 65 -18.29 0.16 -7.02
CA SER A 65 -17.58 0.88 -8.06
C SER A 65 -16.22 0.23 -8.35
N SER A 66 -15.43 0.86 -9.23
CA SER A 66 -14.05 0.45 -9.49
C SER A 66 -13.15 1.69 -9.56
N LEU A 67 -11.97 1.61 -8.96
CA LEU A 67 -11.00 2.70 -8.99
C LEU A 67 -10.32 2.73 -10.37
N SER A 68 -10.67 3.72 -11.20
CA SER A 68 -10.14 3.84 -12.56
C SER A 68 -8.66 4.26 -12.58
N ALA A 69 -8.27 5.18 -11.71
CA ALA A 69 -6.90 5.62 -11.52
C ALA A 69 -6.71 6.30 -10.16
N PHE A 70 -5.49 6.27 -9.64
CA PHE A 70 -5.02 7.21 -8.63
C PHE A 70 -3.77 7.93 -9.14
N TYR A 71 -3.62 9.20 -8.78
CA TYR A 71 -2.56 10.07 -9.28
C TYR A 71 -1.61 10.46 -8.16
N SER A 72 -0.31 10.36 -8.40
CA SER A 72 0.72 10.82 -7.46
C SER A 72 1.92 11.38 -8.20
N PHE A 73 2.60 12.36 -7.59
CA PHE A 73 3.85 12.92 -8.11
C PHE A 73 5.05 12.00 -7.87
N ASP A 74 4.95 11.06 -6.94
CA ASP A 74 5.98 10.07 -6.75
C ASP A 74 5.98 9.10 -7.94
N LYS A 75 7.15 8.85 -8.51
CA LYS A 75 7.29 7.94 -9.65
C LYS A 75 7.24 6.48 -9.21
N ALA A 76 7.59 6.17 -7.97
CA ALA A 76 7.60 4.82 -7.45
C ALA A 76 6.19 4.21 -7.40
N VAL A 77 5.13 5.03 -7.28
CA VAL A 77 3.73 4.57 -7.25
C VAL A 77 3.28 3.90 -8.54
N THR A 78 3.95 4.15 -9.68
CA THR A 78 3.57 3.56 -10.98
C THR A 78 3.59 2.03 -11.01
N GLN A 79 4.20 1.41 -10.00
CA GLN A 79 4.21 -0.03 -9.78
C GLN A 79 2.87 -0.56 -9.21
N LEU A 80 2.07 0.31 -8.59
CA LEU A 80 0.80 -0.06 -7.97
C LEU A 80 -0.34 -0.10 -8.98
N LYS A 81 -1.34 -0.95 -8.72
CA LYS A 81 -2.50 -1.13 -9.59
C LYS A 81 -3.26 0.18 -9.81
N ASN A 82 -3.46 0.54 -11.07
CA ASN A 82 -4.16 1.76 -11.51
C ASN A 82 -3.49 3.07 -11.05
N ALA A 83 -2.21 3.02 -10.65
CA ALA A 83 -1.43 4.21 -10.38
C ALA A 83 -1.06 4.95 -11.66
N ARG A 84 -1.07 6.28 -11.59
CA ARG A 84 -0.57 7.15 -12.65
C ARG A 84 0.31 8.23 -12.04
N ASN A 85 1.44 8.50 -12.70
CA ASN A 85 2.28 9.63 -12.34
C ASN A 85 1.75 10.90 -13.02
N LEU A 86 1.79 12.03 -12.32
CA LEU A 86 1.46 13.36 -12.83
C LEU A 86 2.67 14.06 -13.44
#